data_AF-A0AAU7XBN0-F1
#
_entry.id   AF-A0AAU7XBN0-F1
#
_cell.length_a   1.000
_cell.length_b   1.000
_cell.length_c   1.000
_cell.angle_alpha   90.00
_cell.angle_beta   90.00
_cell.angle_gamma   90.00
#
_symmetry.space_group_name_H-M   'P 1'
#
loop_
_entity.id
_entity.type
_entity.pdbx_description
1 polymer ?
#
loop_
_entity_poly.entity_id
_entity_poly.type
_entity_poly.pdbx_seq_one_letter_code
_entity_poly.pdbx_strand_id
1 'polypeptide(L)'
;MLGFDTFKKLWGNRRGNVVVVFALTVPIVASATGGFVDFNRMGSLRRQVQDAMDLSVLSAFKTTTVPNNAVALQVFSSRTFDPALKVDIPTFTNPNASSIKGSVTAKYKPAFLSMAGITSLDIAVSSTALAEQSQGIATLTASTVSAKGAFDKQIYFFTKDADGKVISQSLLLDYDYTLNGYNYTSTKVYTPPIGNSKTITIQPYQTYGYYMIAYQDTTYYGKRINPVTSWSDDPNAAKFRKSTGDCSTSSGQTDNWEDGGDNDFADFSLTLKCTKGPTGPLVVRLSR
;
A
#
# COMPACT_ATOMS: atom_id res chain seq x y z
N MET A 1 29.77 68.83 -23.30
CA MET A 1 30.68 68.61 -24.44
C MET A 1 31.96 67.96 -23.91
N LEU A 2 31.90 66.65 -23.60
CA LEU A 2 33.05 65.88 -23.10
C LEU A 2 33.89 65.46 -24.31
N GLY A 3 35.02 66.15 -24.49
CA GLY A 3 35.76 66.21 -25.74
C GLY A 3 36.45 64.92 -26.15
N PHE A 4 36.52 64.72 -27.47
CA PHE A 4 37.29 63.71 -28.20
C PHE A 4 38.74 63.54 -27.73
N ASP A 5 39.33 64.56 -27.10
CA ASP A 5 40.70 64.51 -26.54
C ASP A 5 40.84 63.56 -25.33
N THR A 6 39.76 63.34 -24.58
CA THR A 6 39.75 62.37 -23.47
C THR A 6 39.84 60.93 -23.99
N PHE A 7 39.23 60.67 -25.16
CA PHE A 7 39.24 59.37 -25.83
C PHE A 7 40.62 59.05 -26.42
N LYS A 8 41.32 60.04 -27.00
CA LYS A 8 42.71 59.88 -27.47
C LYS A 8 43.69 59.60 -26.32
N LYS A 9 43.49 60.22 -25.15
CA LYS A 9 44.31 59.95 -23.94
C LYS A 9 44.09 58.55 -23.37
N LEU A 10 42.90 57.96 -23.51
CA LEU A 10 42.65 56.56 -23.13
C LEU A 10 43.33 55.57 -24.11
N TRP A 11 43.40 55.91 -25.40
CA TRP A 11 43.98 55.04 -26.44
C TRP A 11 45.53 54.99 -26.42
N GLY A 12 46.20 56.07 -25.99
CA GLY A 12 47.67 56.15 -25.99
C GLY A 12 48.37 55.68 -24.71
N ASN A 13 47.63 55.46 -23.62
CA ASN A 13 48.22 55.26 -22.28
C ASN A 13 48.30 53.77 -21.92
N ARG A 14 49.48 53.16 -22.08
CA ARG A 14 49.71 51.72 -21.79
C ARG A 14 49.36 51.31 -20.35
N ARG A 15 49.39 52.26 -19.40
CA ARG A 15 48.98 52.03 -17.99
C ARG A 15 47.46 52.11 -17.76
N GLY A 16 46.72 52.86 -18.59
CA GLY A 16 45.26 52.97 -18.51
C GLY A 16 44.52 51.77 -19.10
N ASN A 17 45.16 51.03 -20.00
CA ASN A 17 44.58 49.85 -20.64
C ASN A 17 44.29 48.72 -19.62
N VAL A 18 45.13 48.56 -18.59
CA VAL A 18 44.91 47.56 -17.54
C VAL A 18 43.64 47.84 -16.74
N VAL A 19 43.38 49.12 -16.42
CA VAL A 19 42.18 49.52 -15.67
C VAL A 19 40.92 49.28 -16.50
N VAL A 20 40.94 49.58 -17.80
CA VAL A 20 39.81 49.34 -18.71
C VAL A 20 39.55 47.83 -18.88
N VAL A 21 40.59 47.04 -19.10
CA VAL A 21 40.48 45.57 -19.21
C VAL A 21 39.99 44.95 -17.90
N PHE A 22 40.49 45.41 -16.75
CA PHE A 22 40.03 44.93 -15.44
C PHE A 22 38.57 45.32 -15.18
N ALA A 23 38.19 46.56 -15.48
CA ALA A 23 36.81 47.04 -15.33
C ALA A 23 35.81 46.25 -16.20
N LEU A 24 36.24 45.76 -17.37
CA LEU A 24 35.41 44.93 -18.25
C LEU A 24 35.41 43.44 -17.85
N THR A 25 36.53 42.90 -17.39
CA THR A 25 36.66 41.46 -17.10
C THR A 25 36.10 41.07 -15.74
N VAL A 26 36.21 41.92 -14.71
CA VAL A 26 35.73 41.63 -13.35
C VAL A 26 34.22 41.34 -13.31
N PRO A 27 33.33 42.15 -13.92
CA PRO A 27 31.90 41.83 -13.94
C PRO A 27 31.59 40.51 -14.62
N ILE A 28 32.33 40.15 -15.68
CA ILE A 28 32.15 38.90 -16.42
C ILE A 28 32.54 37.70 -15.56
N VAL A 29 33.72 37.74 -14.93
CA VAL A 29 34.22 36.66 -14.08
C VAL A 29 33.37 36.53 -12.80
N ALA A 30 32.98 37.65 -12.18
CA ALA A 30 32.11 37.66 -11.01
C ALA A 30 30.70 37.11 -11.32
N SER A 31 30.14 37.45 -12.49
CA SER A 31 28.85 36.92 -12.93
C SER A 31 28.93 35.43 -13.26
N ALA A 32 30.02 34.96 -13.86
CA ALA A 32 30.21 33.55 -14.18
C ALA A 32 30.36 32.69 -12.91
N THR A 33 31.23 33.10 -12.00
CA THR A 33 31.45 32.39 -10.73
C THR A 33 30.25 32.50 -9.79
N GLY A 34 29.64 33.67 -9.68
CA GLY A 34 28.41 33.88 -8.91
C GLY A 34 27.20 33.15 -9.50
N GLY A 35 27.10 33.06 -10.83
CA GLY A 35 26.06 32.30 -11.51
C GLY A 35 26.11 30.82 -11.18
N PHE A 36 27.30 30.25 -10.98
CA PHE A 36 27.47 28.88 -10.49
C PHE A 36 26.92 28.71 -9.06
N VAL A 37 27.13 29.70 -8.18
CA VAL A 37 26.56 29.67 -6.82
C VAL A 37 25.04 29.73 -6.87
N ASP A 38 24.46 30.61 -7.70
CA ASP A 38 23.01 30.70 -7.89
C ASP A 38 22.41 29.40 -8.43
N PHE A 39 23.09 28.73 -9.36
CA PHE A 39 22.64 27.46 -9.91
C PHE A 39 22.63 26.34 -8.86
N ASN A 40 23.69 26.23 -8.06
CA ASN A 40 23.75 25.27 -6.96
C ASN A 40 22.65 25.54 -5.92
N ARG A 41 22.42 26.82 -5.59
CA ARG A 41 21.35 27.22 -4.68
C ARG A 41 19.98 26.86 -5.26
N MET A 42 19.72 27.14 -6.54
CA MET A 42 18.47 26.76 -7.22
C MET A 42 18.20 25.24 -7.10
N GLY A 43 19.22 24.40 -7.21
CA GLY A 43 19.08 22.95 -7.01
C GLY A 43 18.63 22.57 -5.59
N SER A 44 19.12 23.26 -4.56
CA SER A 44 18.67 23.06 -3.17
C SER A 44 17.23 23.54 -2.96
N LEU A 45 16.88 24.69 -3.54
CA LEU A 45 15.55 25.28 -3.43
C LEU A 45 14.49 24.44 -4.15
N ARG A 46 14.81 23.94 -5.36
CA ARG A 46 13.93 23.00 -6.08
C ARG A 46 13.63 21.75 -5.26
N ARG A 47 14.65 21.18 -4.59
CA ARG A 47 14.45 20.03 -3.70
C ARG A 47 13.53 20.37 -2.53
N GLN A 48 13.73 21.52 -1.89
CA GLN A 48 12.85 21.96 -0.79
C GLN A 48 11.38 22.06 -1.22
N VAL A 49 11.10 22.65 -2.39
CA VAL A 49 9.72 22.77 -2.90
C VAL A 49 9.18 21.40 -3.34
N GLN A 50 10.00 20.54 -3.93
CA GLN A 50 9.61 19.17 -4.29
C GLN A 50 9.29 18.33 -3.04
N ASP A 51 10.11 18.36 -2.00
CA ASP A 51 9.88 17.61 -0.76
C ASP A 51 8.61 18.09 -0.05
N ALA A 52 8.33 19.39 -0.09
CA ALA A 52 7.07 19.96 0.40
C ALA A 52 5.87 19.45 -0.40
N MET A 53 5.99 19.35 -1.73
CA MET A 53 4.95 18.82 -2.60
C MET A 53 4.74 17.32 -2.42
N ASP A 54 5.81 16.54 -2.28
CA ASP A 54 5.78 15.10 -2.05
C ASP A 54 5.08 14.79 -0.71
N LEU A 55 5.39 15.53 0.35
CA LEU A 55 4.69 15.39 1.62
C LEU A 55 3.21 15.80 1.52
N SER A 56 2.90 16.89 0.80
CA SER A 56 1.52 17.38 0.71
C SER A 56 0.61 16.37 0.02
N VAL A 57 1.04 15.80 -1.12
CA VAL A 57 0.26 14.77 -1.82
C VAL A 57 0.15 13.48 -1.01
N LEU A 58 1.18 13.10 -0.25
CA LEU A 58 1.14 11.93 0.64
C LEU A 58 0.15 12.14 1.81
N SER A 59 0.13 13.35 2.38
CA SER A 59 -0.74 13.69 3.50
C SER A 59 -2.22 13.69 3.14
N ALA A 60 -2.56 13.80 1.84
CA ALA A 60 -3.92 13.76 1.35
C ALA A 60 -4.64 12.43 1.68
N PHE A 61 -3.89 11.37 1.94
CA PHE A 61 -4.39 10.00 2.17
C PHE A 61 -4.25 9.53 3.63
N LYS A 62 -4.08 10.45 4.59
CA LYS A 62 -3.74 10.12 6.00
C LYS A 62 -4.62 9.04 6.64
N THR A 63 -5.91 8.98 6.31
CA THR A 63 -6.86 8.02 6.92
C THR A 63 -7.80 7.34 5.93
N THR A 64 -7.73 7.68 4.63
CA THR A 64 -8.71 7.26 3.63
C THR A 64 -8.03 7.01 2.28
N THR A 65 -8.61 6.10 1.49
CA THR A 65 -8.24 5.89 0.07
C THR A 65 -8.65 7.06 -0.83
N VAL A 66 -9.62 7.86 -0.39
CA VAL A 66 -10.06 9.07 -1.09
C VAL A 66 -9.16 10.23 -0.67
N PRO A 67 -8.50 10.93 -1.61
CA PRO A 67 -7.62 12.04 -1.27
C PRO A 67 -8.38 13.29 -0.81
N ASN A 68 -7.85 13.98 0.19
CA ASN A 68 -8.37 15.26 0.66
C ASN A 68 -7.46 16.43 0.24
N ASN A 69 -7.89 17.18 -0.77
CA ASN A 69 -7.13 18.30 -1.34
C ASN A 69 -6.93 19.44 -0.35
N ALA A 70 -7.88 19.65 0.59
CA ALA A 70 -7.76 20.68 1.61
C ALA A 70 -6.63 20.36 2.61
N VAL A 71 -6.48 19.07 2.97
CA VAL A 71 -5.37 18.61 3.82
C VAL A 71 -4.04 18.77 3.09
N ALA A 72 -3.97 18.37 1.81
CA ALA A 72 -2.76 18.54 1.01
C ALA A 72 -2.34 20.03 0.93
N LEU A 73 -3.30 20.92 0.65
CA LEU A 73 -3.06 22.37 0.64
C LEU A 73 -2.58 22.87 2.00
N GLN A 74 -3.24 22.49 3.09
CA GLN A 74 -2.86 22.90 4.44
C GLN A 74 -1.43 22.45 4.79
N VAL A 75 -1.06 21.21 4.46
CA VAL A 75 0.28 20.68 4.71
C VAL A 75 1.33 21.42 3.88
N PHE A 76 1.05 21.71 2.60
CA PHE A 76 1.97 22.50 1.77
C PHE A 76 2.12 23.93 2.32
N SER A 77 1.02 24.61 2.62
CA SER A 77 1.00 25.98 3.15
C SER A 77 1.61 26.11 4.55
N SER A 78 1.68 25.02 5.32
CA SER A 78 2.38 25.00 6.61
C SER A 78 3.91 25.02 6.50
N ARG A 79 4.46 24.83 5.29
CA ARG A 79 5.91 24.83 5.08
C ARG A 79 6.47 26.24 5.02
N THR A 80 7.56 26.45 5.76
CA THR A 80 8.38 27.65 5.65
C THR A 80 9.43 27.45 4.55
N PHE A 81 9.44 28.34 3.56
CA PHE A 81 10.41 28.33 2.46
C PHE A 81 11.50 29.37 2.66
N ASP A 82 12.61 29.23 1.95
CA ASP A 82 13.66 30.25 1.89
C ASP A 82 13.05 31.62 1.45
N PRO A 83 13.35 32.74 2.13
CA PRO A 83 12.84 34.07 1.75
C PRO A 83 13.17 34.51 0.32
N ALA A 84 14.19 33.92 -0.31
CA ALA A 84 14.53 34.16 -1.71
C ALA A 84 13.58 33.48 -2.71
N LEU A 85 12.65 32.64 -2.22
CA LEU A 85 11.59 32.01 -3.00
C LEU A 85 10.26 32.75 -2.82
N LYS A 86 9.63 33.08 -3.94
CA LYS A 86 8.20 33.40 -3.99
C LYS A 86 7.46 32.16 -4.51
N VAL A 87 6.82 31.40 -3.62
CA VAL A 87 6.07 30.18 -3.97
C VAL A 87 4.61 30.55 -4.23
N ASP A 88 4.07 30.13 -5.36
CA ASP A 88 2.64 30.32 -5.68
C ASP A 88 1.75 29.36 -4.88
N ILE A 89 0.43 29.58 -4.93
CA ILE A 89 -0.53 28.66 -4.32
C ILE A 89 -0.52 27.34 -5.13
N PRO A 90 -0.30 26.18 -4.49
CA PRO A 90 -0.29 24.90 -5.19
C PRO A 90 -1.68 24.53 -5.71
N THR A 91 -1.72 23.84 -6.84
CA THR A 91 -2.94 23.27 -7.41
C THR A 91 -2.95 21.76 -7.17
N PHE A 92 -4.11 21.24 -6.76
CA PHE A 92 -4.32 19.81 -6.53
C PHE A 92 -5.49 19.31 -7.37
N THR A 93 -5.27 18.25 -8.13
CA THR A 93 -6.30 17.57 -8.93
C THR A 93 -6.34 16.09 -8.60
N ASN A 94 -7.50 15.46 -8.79
CA ASN A 94 -7.71 14.04 -8.51
C ASN A 94 -7.98 13.32 -9.83
N PRO A 95 -6.96 12.77 -10.51
CA PRO A 95 -7.14 12.08 -11.78
C PRO A 95 -8.10 10.89 -11.69
N ASN A 96 -8.16 10.23 -10.54
CA ASN A 96 -9.10 9.17 -10.21
C ASN A 96 -9.35 9.13 -8.69
N ALA A 97 -10.23 8.23 -8.22
CA ALA A 97 -10.65 8.15 -6.82
C ALA A 97 -9.51 7.82 -5.81
N SER A 98 -8.40 7.24 -6.28
CA SER A 98 -7.27 6.81 -5.44
C SER A 98 -5.95 7.51 -5.82
N SER A 99 -6.02 8.65 -6.50
CA SER A 99 -4.85 9.43 -6.90
C SER A 99 -5.06 10.92 -6.70
N ILE A 100 -3.97 11.59 -6.31
CA ILE A 100 -3.90 13.05 -6.25
C ILE A 100 -2.62 13.50 -6.94
N LYS A 101 -2.73 14.55 -7.75
CA LYS A 101 -1.61 15.24 -8.39
C LYS A 101 -1.54 16.66 -7.85
N GLY A 102 -0.39 17.02 -7.29
CA GLY A 102 -0.06 18.37 -6.85
C GLY A 102 0.93 19.03 -7.81
N SER A 103 0.75 20.31 -8.08
CA SER A 103 1.71 21.13 -8.84
C SER A 103 1.82 22.53 -8.28
N VAL A 104 3.02 23.10 -8.32
CA VAL A 104 3.29 24.48 -7.91
C VAL A 104 4.46 25.06 -8.67
N THR A 105 4.41 26.37 -8.88
CA THR A 105 5.51 27.15 -9.42
C THR A 105 6.05 28.05 -8.32
N ALA A 106 7.37 28.18 -8.24
CA ALA A 106 8.05 29.13 -7.39
C ALA A 106 9.03 29.98 -8.20
N LYS A 107 9.20 31.23 -7.82
CA LYS A 107 10.17 32.15 -8.43
C LYS A 107 11.33 32.38 -7.49
N TYR A 108 12.54 32.03 -7.93
CA TYR A 108 13.78 32.31 -7.24
C TYR A 108 14.40 33.61 -7.77
N LYS A 109 14.79 34.52 -6.88
CA LYS A 109 15.56 35.72 -7.24
C LYS A 109 17.06 35.44 -7.05
N PRO A 110 17.83 35.22 -8.13
CA PRO A 110 19.27 34.99 -8.02
C PRO A 110 20.00 36.26 -7.54
N ALA A 111 21.10 36.07 -6.80
CA ALA A 111 21.87 37.20 -6.26
C ALA A 111 22.94 37.71 -7.24
N PHE A 112 23.56 36.81 -7.99
CA PHE A 112 24.65 37.13 -8.92
C PHE A 112 24.14 37.22 -10.35
N LEU A 113 23.27 36.30 -10.78
CA LEU A 113 22.69 36.35 -12.13
C LEU A 113 21.81 37.59 -12.33
N SER A 114 21.29 38.20 -11.25
CA SER A 114 20.59 39.48 -11.34
C SER A 114 21.49 40.63 -11.80
N MET A 115 22.80 40.57 -11.52
CA MET A 115 23.76 41.55 -12.03
C MET A 115 23.97 41.40 -13.55
N ALA A 116 23.76 40.20 -14.09
CA ALA A 116 23.76 39.91 -15.52
C ALA A 116 22.37 40.09 -16.18
N GLY A 117 21.40 40.69 -15.48
CA GLY A 117 20.06 40.98 -15.99
C GLY A 117 19.03 39.86 -15.83
N ILE A 118 19.40 38.70 -15.29
CA ILE A 118 18.47 37.59 -15.01
C ILE A 118 17.86 37.81 -13.63
N THR A 119 16.66 38.39 -13.58
CA THR A 119 16.04 38.83 -12.33
C THR A 119 15.19 37.77 -11.63
N SER A 120 14.82 36.70 -12.33
CA SER A 120 14.05 35.58 -11.77
C SER A 120 14.31 34.28 -12.52
N LEU A 121 14.28 33.17 -11.78
CA LEU A 121 14.30 31.81 -12.31
C LEU A 121 13.05 31.06 -11.82
N ASP A 122 12.33 30.42 -12.74
CA ASP A 122 11.13 29.66 -12.42
C ASP A 122 11.49 28.22 -12.00
N ILE A 123 10.89 27.78 -10.91
CA ILE A 123 11.00 26.44 -10.35
C ILE A 123 9.61 25.81 -10.37
N ALA A 124 9.33 24.98 -11.38
CA ALA A 124 8.10 24.20 -11.44
C ALA A 124 8.32 22.80 -10.87
N VAL A 125 7.50 22.38 -9.92
CA VAL A 125 7.49 21.03 -9.35
C VAL A 125 6.11 20.40 -9.42
N SER A 126 6.07 19.08 -9.55
CA SER A 126 4.85 18.30 -9.49
C SER A 126 5.09 16.99 -8.76
N SER A 127 4.06 16.48 -8.09
CA SER A 127 4.09 15.16 -7.47
C SER A 127 2.74 14.48 -7.63
N THR A 128 2.75 13.16 -7.77
CA THR A 128 1.53 12.35 -7.80
C THR A 128 1.62 11.30 -6.71
N ALA A 129 0.58 11.14 -5.92
CA ALA A 129 0.46 10.05 -4.96
C ALA A 129 -0.68 9.12 -5.36
N LEU A 130 -0.44 7.82 -5.19
CA LEU A 130 -1.39 6.74 -5.42
C LEU A 130 -1.62 6.00 -4.10
N ALA A 131 -2.90 5.79 -3.77
CA ALA A 131 -3.30 5.03 -2.60
C ALA A 131 -3.84 3.66 -3.02
N GLU A 132 -3.27 2.59 -2.47
CA GLU A 132 -3.63 1.21 -2.73
C GLU A 132 -3.97 0.54 -1.40
N GLN A 133 -5.17 -0.04 -1.29
CA GLN A 133 -5.50 -0.97 -0.21
C GLN A 133 -5.15 -2.38 -0.67
N SER A 134 -4.40 -3.11 0.18
CA SER A 134 -4.20 -4.55 -0.02
C SER A 134 -5.56 -5.23 -0.18
N GLN A 135 -5.74 -5.93 -1.29
CA GLN A 135 -6.94 -6.70 -1.58
C GLN A 135 -6.75 -8.11 -1.03
N GLY A 136 -7.70 -8.56 -0.21
CA GLY A 136 -7.79 -9.93 0.26
C GLY A 136 -9.24 -10.39 0.26
N ILE A 137 -9.50 -11.55 0.85
CA ILE A 137 -10.85 -12.09 0.97
C ILE A 137 -11.73 -11.18 1.84
N ALA A 138 -12.77 -10.58 1.26
CA ALA A 138 -13.77 -9.77 1.97
C ALA A 138 -15.02 -10.59 2.34
N THR A 139 -15.44 -11.50 1.47
CA THR A 139 -16.45 -12.50 1.80
C THR A 139 -15.97 -13.88 1.40
N LEU A 140 -16.34 -14.88 2.21
CA LEU A 140 -16.09 -16.28 1.93
C LEU A 140 -17.39 -17.05 2.05
N THR A 141 -17.72 -17.80 1.01
CA THR A 141 -18.84 -18.72 0.95
C THR A 141 -18.27 -20.14 0.93
N ALA A 142 -18.58 -20.92 1.97
CA ALA A 142 -18.19 -22.32 2.07
C ALA A 142 -19.42 -23.21 1.82
N SER A 143 -19.30 -24.16 0.90
CA SER A 143 -20.33 -25.14 0.59
C SER A 143 -19.80 -26.54 0.87
N THR A 144 -20.58 -27.32 1.61
CA THR A 144 -20.21 -28.70 1.95
C THR A 144 -20.45 -29.62 0.76
N VAL A 145 -19.40 -30.32 0.32
CA VAL A 145 -19.50 -31.33 -0.73
C VAL A 145 -19.74 -32.70 -0.10
N SER A 146 -18.90 -33.08 0.86
CA SER A 146 -19.06 -34.33 1.62
C SER A 146 -18.34 -34.27 2.97
N ALA A 147 -18.84 -35.01 3.94
CA ALA A 147 -18.07 -35.39 5.12
C ALA A 147 -18.29 -36.87 5.44
N LYS A 148 -17.21 -37.55 5.84
CA LYS A 148 -17.18 -38.98 6.16
C LYS A 148 -16.51 -39.19 7.52
N GLY A 149 -16.39 -40.45 7.92
CA GLY A 149 -15.81 -40.86 9.20
C GLY A 149 -16.82 -40.96 10.34
N ALA A 150 -16.34 -41.45 11.47
CA ALA A 150 -17.14 -41.78 12.67
C ALA A 150 -16.90 -40.82 13.84
N PHE A 151 -16.28 -39.67 13.58
CA PHE A 151 -15.98 -38.64 14.56
C PHE A 151 -16.65 -37.34 14.20
N ASP A 152 -17.11 -36.59 15.21
CA ASP A 152 -17.58 -35.23 15.02
C ASP A 152 -16.43 -34.36 14.50
N LYS A 153 -16.75 -33.45 13.58
CA LYS A 153 -15.76 -32.57 12.96
C LYS A 153 -16.28 -31.16 12.84
N GLN A 154 -15.41 -30.19 13.05
CA GLN A 154 -15.70 -28.79 12.82
C GLN A 154 -14.63 -28.15 11.95
N ILE A 155 -15.04 -27.39 10.95
CA ILE A 155 -14.14 -26.60 10.10
C ILE A 155 -14.34 -25.12 10.40
N TYR A 156 -13.24 -24.42 10.65
CA TYR A 156 -13.22 -22.99 10.89
C TYR A 156 -12.38 -22.27 9.83
N PHE A 157 -12.83 -21.07 9.48
CA PHE A 157 -11.99 -20.06 8.86
C PHE A 157 -11.38 -19.18 9.96
N PHE A 158 -10.10 -18.84 9.85
CA PHE A 158 -9.47 -17.91 10.77
C PHE A 158 -8.67 -16.83 10.05
N THR A 159 -8.50 -15.71 10.74
CA THR A 159 -7.59 -14.63 10.32
C THR A 159 -6.58 -14.31 11.40
N LYS A 160 -5.41 -13.82 11.00
CA LYS A 160 -4.31 -13.44 11.88
C LYS A 160 -3.87 -12.00 11.63
N ASP A 161 -3.35 -11.36 12.68
CA ASP A 161 -2.65 -10.09 12.58
C ASP A 161 -1.19 -10.27 12.08
N ALA A 162 -0.44 -9.16 12.04
CA ALA A 162 0.94 -9.16 11.60
C ALA A 162 1.89 -9.96 12.49
N ASP A 163 1.54 -10.17 13.76
CA ASP A 163 2.31 -10.96 14.72
C ASP A 163 1.94 -12.45 14.67
N GLY A 164 1.02 -12.84 13.78
CA GLY A 164 0.57 -14.22 13.61
C GLY A 164 -0.46 -14.67 14.65
N LYS A 165 -1.00 -13.75 15.47
CA LYS A 165 -2.04 -14.06 16.45
C LYS A 165 -3.39 -14.13 15.76
N VAL A 166 -4.19 -15.16 16.09
CA VAL A 166 -5.55 -15.30 15.55
C VAL A 166 -6.45 -14.19 16.11
N ILE A 167 -7.05 -13.39 15.22
CA ILE A 167 -7.90 -12.23 15.56
C ILE A 167 -9.38 -12.48 15.28
N SER A 168 -9.72 -13.43 14.42
CA SER A 168 -11.10 -13.86 14.16
C SER A 168 -11.14 -15.33 13.80
N GLN A 169 -12.23 -16.00 14.19
CA GLN A 169 -12.54 -17.38 13.84
C GLN A 169 -14.03 -17.50 13.53
N SER A 170 -14.35 -18.19 12.44
CA SER A 170 -15.73 -18.38 11.99
C SER A 170 -15.95 -19.85 11.66
N LEU A 171 -16.87 -20.51 12.37
CA LEU A 171 -17.29 -21.87 12.05
C LEU A 171 -17.88 -21.89 10.63
N LEU A 172 -17.30 -22.64 9.72
CA LEU A 172 -17.81 -22.83 8.37
C LEU A 172 -18.77 -24.02 8.33
N LEU A 173 -18.42 -25.10 9.02
CA LEU A 173 -19.23 -26.30 9.09
C LEU A 173 -19.08 -27.03 10.43
N ASP A 174 -20.18 -27.61 10.88
CA ASP A 174 -20.29 -28.63 11.92
C ASP A 174 -20.78 -29.98 11.34
N TYR A 175 -20.09 -31.08 11.65
CA TYR A 175 -20.45 -32.45 11.31
C TYR A 175 -20.57 -33.26 12.59
N ASP A 176 -21.78 -33.75 12.88
CA ASP A 176 -22.05 -34.59 14.03
C ASP A 176 -22.30 -36.03 13.58
N TYR A 177 -21.61 -36.97 14.21
CA TYR A 177 -21.76 -38.40 14.03
C TYR A 177 -22.21 -39.05 15.34
N THR A 178 -23.28 -39.84 15.27
CA THR A 178 -23.75 -40.60 16.44
C THR A 178 -24.11 -42.01 16.04
N LEU A 179 -23.53 -43.00 16.71
CA LEU A 179 -23.88 -44.40 16.60
C LEU A 179 -24.91 -44.77 17.66
N ASN A 180 -26.09 -45.22 17.24
CA ASN A 180 -27.08 -45.75 18.15
C ASN A 180 -26.66 -47.17 18.59
N GLY A 181 -26.25 -47.30 19.85
CA GLY A 181 -25.71 -48.53 20.42
C GLY A 181 -26.68 -49.72 20.45
N TYR A 182 -27.99 -49.51 20.31
CA TYR A 182 -28.96 -50.60 20.30
C TYR A 182 -29.08 -51.30 18.94
N ASN A 183 -28.97 -50.55 17.84
CA ASN A 183 -29.23 -51.05 16.48
C ASN A 183 -28.05 -50.85 15.51
N TYR A 184 -26.88 -50.43 16.02
CA TYR A 184 -25.69 -50.09 15.23
C TYR A 184 -25.98 -49.14 14.04
N THR A 185 -27.00 -48.29 14.19
CA THR A 185 -27.41 -47.34 13.17
C THR A 185 -26.71 -46.01 13.41
N SER A 186 -25.98 -45.51 12.42
CA SER A 186 -25.33 -44.20 12.52
C SER A 186 -26.22 -43.08 12.01
N THR A 187 -26.28 -41.97 12.74
CA THR A 187 -26.85 -40.70 12.32
C THR A 187 -25.72 -39.72 11.99
N LYS A 188 -25.88 -38.98 10.89
CA LYS A 188 -24.93 -37.96 10.41
C LYS A 188 -25.67 -36.67 10.19
N VAL A 189 -25.25 -35.61 10.87
CA VAL A 189 -25.85 -34.27 10.76
C VAL A 189 -24.80 -33.29 10.26
N TYR A 190 -25.18 -32.42 9.33
CA TYR A 190 -24.31 -31.43 8.73
C TYR A 190 -24.93 -30.04 8.92
N THR A 191 -24.15 -29.10 9.43
CA THR A 191 -24.57 -27.72 9.62
C THR A 191 -23.52 -26.79 8.98
N PRO A 192 -23.79 -26.20 7.80
CA PRO A 192 -25.03 -26.29 7.03
C PRO A 192 -25.22 -27.68 6.37
N PRO A 193 -26.47 -28.06 5.99
CA PRO A 193 -26.71 -29.33 5.31
C PRO A 193 -25.93 -29.43 3.99
N ILE A 194 -25.58 -30.64 3.55
CA ILE A 194 -24.87 -30.87 2.28
C ILE A 194 -25.60 -30.18 1.12
N GLY A 195 -24.83 -29.51 0.25
CA GLY A 195 -25.36 -28.73 -0.86
C GLY A 195 -25.79 -27.30 -0.51
N ASN A 196 -25.91 -26.97 0.78
CA ASN A 196 -26.08 -25.59 1.23
C ASN A 196 -24.72 -24.92 1.45
N SER A 197 -24.77 -23.58 1.52
CA SER A 197 -23.59 -22.75 1.70
C SER A 197 -23.73 -21.83 2.91
N LYS A 198 -22.60 -21.51 3.54
CA LYS A 198 -22.49 -20.51 4.59
C LYS A 198 -21.57 -19.40 4.10
N THR A 199 -22.06 -18.17 4.12
CA THR A 199 -21.27 -16.99 3.78
C THR A 199 -20.88 -16.22 5.04
N ILE A 200 -19.61 -15.84 5.12
CA ILE A 200 -19.07 -14.99 6.18
C ILE A 200 -18.46 -13.72 5.57
N THR A 201 -18.57 -12.61 6.29
CA THR A 201 -17.86 -11.37 6.00
C THR A 201 -16.60 -11.33 6.85
N ILE A 202 -15.48 -10.96 6.23
CA ILE A 202 -14.17 -11.04 6.84
C ILE A 202 -13.64 -9.64 7.09
N GLN A 203 -13.25 -9.39 8.34
CA GLN A 203 -12.62 -8.15 8.77
C GLN A 203 -11.17 -8.07 8.26
N PRO A 204 -10.55 -6.89 8.19
CA PRO A 204 -9.15 -6.75 7.79
C PRO A 204 -8.20 -7.68 8.56
N TYR A 205 -7.20 -8.23 7.86
CA TYR A 205 -6.25 -9.21 8.37
C TYR A 205 -4.92 -9.16 7.62
N GLN A 206 -3.88 -9.76 8.19
CA GLN A 206 -2.59 -9.93 7.51
C GLN A 206 -2.48 -11.28 6.81
N THR A 207 -2.84 -12.37 7.50
CA THR A 207 -2.90 -13.72 6.93
C THR A 207 -4.19 -14.40 7.33
N TYR A 208 -4.54 -15.47 6.62
CA TYR A 208 -5.74 -16.26 6.90
C TYR A 208 -5.44 -17.74 6.67
N GLY A 209 -6.35 -18.56 7.15
CA GLY A 209 -6.32 -19.99 6.89
C GLY A 209 -7.60 -20.67 7.36
N TYR A 210 -7.49 -21.98 7.45
CA TYR A 210 -8.55 -22.87 7.86
C TYR A 210 -7.99 -23.84 8.90
N TYR A 211 -8.82 -24.31 9.82
CA TYR A 211 -8.44 -25.47 10.63
C TYR A 211 -9.64 -26.39 10.84
N MET A 212 -9.33 -27.66 11.03
CA MET A 212 -10.28 -28.67 11.43
C MET A 212 -10.08 -29.04 12.89
N ILE A 213 -11.16 -29.25 13.62
CA ILE A 213 -11.16 -29.98 14.89
C ILE A 213 -11.89 -31.30 14.65
N ALA A 214 -11.22 -32.41 14.89
CA ALA A 214 -11.83 -33.73 14.93
C ALA A 214 -11.94 -34.20 16.38
N TYR A 215 -13.12 -34.61 16.83
CA TYR A 215 -13.36 -35.08 18.20
C TYR A 215 -13.31 -36.61 18.24
N GLN A 216 -12.21 -37.15 18.75
CA GLN A 216 -11.96 -38.60 18.74
C GLN A 216 -12.71 -39.30 19.88
N ASP A 217 -14.03 -39.46 19.71
CA ASP A 217 -14.89 -40.26 20.57
C ASP A 217 -14.89 -41.73 20.14
N THR A 218 -14.09 -42.56 20.83
CA THR A 218 -14.06 -44.01 20.59
C THR A 218 -15.33 -44.74 21.00
N THR A 219 -16.25 -44.08 21.72
CA THR A 219 -17.57 -44.63 22.04
C THR A 219 -18.59 -44.39 20.93
N TYR A 220 -18.26 -43.51 19.97
CA TYR A 220 -19.10 -43.17 18.83
C TYR A 220 -20.47 -42.60 19.19
N TYR A 221 -20.66 -42.10 20.41
CA TYR A 221 -21.94 -41.56 20.88
C TYR A 221 -22.10 -40.06 20.63
N GLY A 222 -21.29 -39.49 19.72
CA GLY A 222 -21.32 -38.07 19.37
C GLY A 222 -20.84 -37.18 20.50
N LYS A 223 -19.88 -37.66 21.31
CA LYS A 223 -19.27 -36.83 22.36
C LYS A 223 -18.13 -36.02 21.75
N ARG A 224 -18.14 -34.71 21.98
CA ARG A 224 -17.02 -33.83 21.61
C ARG A 224 -15.88 -33.89 22.62
N ILE A 225 -15.18 -35.02 22.65
CA ILE A 225 -14.03 -35.30 23.52
C ILE A 225 -12.76 -35.50 22.69
N ASN A 226 -11.59 -35.38 23.33
CA ASN A 226 -10.28 -35.59 22.71
C ASN A 226 -10.10 -34.82 21.39
N PRO A 227 -10.19 -33.47 21.40
CA PRO A 227 -10.09 -32.69 20.18
C PRO A 227 -8.68 -32.76 19.60
N VAL A 228 -8.60 -33.09 18.31
CA VAL A 228 -7.38 -33.01 17.50
C VAL A 228 -7.56 -31.89 16.48
N THR A 229 -6.68 -30.90 16.53
CA THR A 229 -6.75 -29.71 15.67
C THR A 229 -5.68 -29.75 14.59
N SER A 230 -6.10 -29.58 13.34
CA SER A 230 -5.23 -29.57 12.16
C SER A 230 -5.32 -28.21 11.47
N TRP A 231 -4.21 -27.47 11.41
CA TRP A 231 -4.15 -26.10 10.89
C TRP A 231 -3.63 -26.06 9.46
N SER A 232 -4.29 -25.32 8.57
CA SER A 232 -3.89 -25.23 7.16
C SER A 232 -2.54 -24.56 6.94
N ASP A 233 -2.05 -23.82 7.92
CA ASP A 233 -0.76 -23.12 7.90
C ASP A 233 0.31 -23.79 8.78
N ASP A 234 0.04 -25.00 9.29
CA ASP A 234 1.06 -25.84 9.91
C ASP A 234 2.09 -26.29 8.85
N PRO A 235 3.40 -26.33 9.16
CA PRO A 235 4.42 -26.94 8.30
C PRO A 235 4.07 -28.33 7.75
N ASN A 236 3.25 -29.11 8.47
CA ASN A 236 2.84 -30.45 8.06
C ASN A 236 1.46 -30.51 7.37
N ALA A 237 0.84 -29.37 7.03
CA ALA A 237 -0.54 -29.30 6.52
C ALA A 237 -0.82 -30.18 5.29
N ALA A 238 0.20 -30.40 4.45
CA ALA A 238 0.10 -31.28 3.29
C ALA A 238 -0.23 -32.75 3.64
N LYS A 239 -0.05 -33.18 4.89
CA LYS A 239 -0.41 -34.53 5.35
C LYS A 239 -1.91 -34.71 5.54
N PHE A 240 -2.65 -33.63 5.81
CA PHE A 240 -4.08 -33.71 6.12
C PHE A 240 -4.94 -32.75 5.32
N ARG A 241 -4.36 -31.97 4.39
CA ARG A 241 -5.10 -31.07 3.52
C ARG A 241 -4.54 -31.07 2.10
N LYS A 242 -5.46 -31.09 1.13
CA LYS A 242 -5.20 -30.80 -0.29
C LYS A 242 -6.17 -29.74 -0.77
N SER A 243 -5.64 -28.76 -1.49
CA SER A 243 -6.42 -27.68 -2.08
C SER A 243 -6.19 -27.62 -3.57
N THR A 244 -7.25 -27.45 -4.34
CA THR A 244 -7.19 -27.25 -5.78
C THR A 244 -8.09 -26.08 -6.20
N GLY A 245 -7.63 -25.31 -7.20
CA GLY A 245 -8.34 -24.11 -7.65
C GLY A 245 -8.05 -22.86 -6.81
N ASP A 246 -8.84 -21.82 -7.05
CA ASP A 246 -8.72 -20.50 -6.42
C ASP A 246 -10.13 -20.01 -6.06
N CYS A 247 -10.34 -19.65 -4.80
CA CYS A 247 -11.65 -19.25 -4.31
C CYS A 247 -12.24 -18.05 -5.05
N SER A 248 -11.41 -17.21 -5.69
CA SER A 248 -11.84 -16.00 -6.40
C SER A 248 -12.33 -16.27 -7.83
N THR A 249 -12.19 -17.50 -8.32
CA THR A 249 -12.69 -17.94 -9.62
C THR A 249 -14.14 -18.41 -9.54
N SER A 250 -14.82 -18.49 -10.69
CA SER A 250 -16.20 -18.98 -10.76
C SER A 250 -16.35 -20.44 -10.32
N SER A 251 -15.32 -21.27 -10.55
CA SER A 251 -15.23 -22.66 -10.09
C SER A 251 -14.97 -22.76 -8.58
N GLY A 252 -14.35 -21.74 -7.99
CA GLY A 252 -13.94 -21.73 -6.59
C GLY A 252 -12.69 -22.60 -6.33
N GLN A 253 -12.42 -22.80 -5.05
CA GLN A 253 -11.37 -23.67 -4.54
C GLN A 253 -12.02 -24.87 -3.86
N THR A 254 -11.53 -26.07 -4.13
CA THR A 254 -11.91 -27.28 -3.41
C THR A 254 -10.87 -27.58 -2.36
N ASP A 255 -11.32 -27.75 -1.12
CA ASP A 255 -10.52 -28.10 0.03
C ASP A 255 -10.92 -29.47 0.55
N ASN A 256 -9.95 -30.38 0.55
CA ASN A 256 -10.07 -31.78 0.91
C ASN A 256 -9.20 -32.04 2.14
N TRP A 257 -9.78 -32.59 3.20
CA TRP A 257 -9.13 -32.80 4.48
C TRP A 257 -9.22 -34.24 4.96
N GLU A 258 -8.23 -34.62 5.77
CA GLU A 258 -8.13 -35.89 6.47
C GLU A 258 -8.13 -35.74 7.97
N ASP A 259 -8.74 -36.72 8.64
CA ASP A 259 -8.75 -36.84 10.10
C ASP A 259 -7.76 -37.87 10.65
N GLY A 260 -7.02 -38.57 9.78
CA GLY A 260 -5.91 -39.46 10.13
C GLY A 260 -6.14 -40.96 9.91
N GLY A 261 -7.20 -41.35 9.17
CA GLY A 261 -7.54 -42.75 8.89
C GLY A 261 -6.83 -43.39 7.70
N ASP A 262 -7.08 -42.92 6.48
CA ASP A 262 -6.76 -43.65 5.24
C ASP A 262 -6.04 -42.82 4.13
N ASN A 263 -5.76 -41.53 4.36
CA ASN A 263 -5.00 -40.64 3.47
C ASN A 263 -5.61 -40.46 2.06
N ASP A 264 -6.92 -40.69 1.90
CA ASP A 264 -7.66 -40.50 0.66
C ASP A 264 -8.07 -39.02 0.41
N PHE A 265 -7.95 -38.18 1.44
CA PHE A 265 -8.34 -36.76 1.48
C PHE A 265 -9.83 -36.56 1.19
N ALA A 266 -10.67 -37.52 1.61
CA ALA A 266 -12.10 -37.51 1.39
C ALA A 266 -12.91 -37.60 2.69
N ASP A 267 -12.26 -37.54 3.86
CA ASP A 267 -12.96 -37.41 5.14
C ASP A 267 -13.79 -36.13 5.18
N PHE A 268 -13.28 -35.08 4.55
CA PHE A 268 -13.99 -33.82 4.46
C PHE A 268 -13.68 -33.06 3.18
N SER A 269 -14.72 -32.68 2.43
CA SER A 269 -14.59 -31.93 1.18
C SER A 269 -15.54 -30.74 1.16
N LEU A 270 -14.99 -29.58 0.83
CA LEU A 270 -15.72 -28.32 0.78
C LEU A 270 -15.30 -27.48 -0.43
N THR A 271 -16.25 -26.74 -0.99
CA THR A 271 -16.00 -25.75 -2.03
C THR A 271 -16.05 -24.35 -1.43
N LEU A 272 -14.99 -23.58 -1.64
CA LEU A 272 -14.81 -22.21 -1.20
C LEU A 272 -14.95 -21.26 -2.38
N LYS A 273 -15.81 -20.26 -2.23
CA LYS A 273 -15.88 -19.11 -3.14
C LYS A 273 -15.66 -17.84 -2.35
N CYS A 274 -14.89 -16.90 -2.91
CA CYS A 274 -14.54 -15.68 -2.22
C CYS A 274 -14.68 -14.47 -3.12
N THR A 275 -15.03 -13.33 -2.52
CA THR A 275 -14.88 -12.02 -3.16
C THR A 275 -13.66 -11.34 -2.58
N LYS A 276 -12.93 -10.61 -3.44
CA LYS A 276 -11.84 -9.76 -2.99
C LYS A 276 -12.39 -8.39 -2.59
N GLY A 277 -11.84 -7.87 -1.51
CA GLY A 277 -12.08 -6.50 -1.07
C GLY A 277 -10.91 -6.03 -0.20
N PRO A 278 -11.03 -4.85 0.40
CA PRO A 278 -9.93 -4.26 1.15
C PRO A 278 -9.70 -4.99 2.48
N THR A 279 -8.53 -5.61 2.65
CA THR A 279 -8.21 -6.39 3.86
C THR A 279 -6.96 -5.94 4.61
N GLY A 280 -6.19 -4.98 4.08
CA GLY A 280 -4.95 -4.52 4.72
C GLY A 280 -4.83 -3.01 4.90
N PRO A 281 -3.71 -2.55 5.50
CA PRO A 281 -3.46 -1.12 5.68
C PRO A 281 -3.41 -0.40 4.33
N LEU A 282 -3.78 0.87 4.35
CA LEU A 282 -3.61 1.75 3.20
C LEU A 282 -2.12 1.94 2.92
N VAL A 283 -1.68 1.55 1.74
CA VAL A 283 -0.33 1.84 1.26
C VAL A 283 -0.41 3.01 0.30
N VAL A 284 0.29 4.09 0.62
CA VAL A 284 0.36 5.26 -0.26
C VAL A 284 1.78 5.36 -0.79
N ARG A 285 1.91 5.49 -2.12
CA ARG A 285 3.19 5.65 -2.80
C ARG A 285 3.19 6.87 -3.68
N LEU A 286 4.36 7.48 -3.82
CA LEU A 286 4.58 8.49 -4.84
C LEU A 286 4.78 7.82 -6.20
N SER A 287 4.08 8.32 -7.21
CA SER A 287 4.30 8.00 -8.62
C SER A 287 4.92 9.22 -9.26
N ARG A 288 6.20 9.13 -9.63
CA ARG A 288 6.89 10.19 -10.37
C ARG A 288 6.58 10.09 -11.85
#